data_AF-A0A966Q2F0-F1
#
_entry.id   AF-A0A966Q2F0-F1
#
_cell.length_a   1.000
_cell.length_b   1.000
_cell.length_c   1.000
_cell.angle_alpha   90.00
_cell.angle_beta   90.00
_cell.angle_gamma   90.00
#
_symmetry.space_group_name_H-M   'P 1'
#
loop_
_entity.id
_entity.type
_entity.pdbx_description
1 polymer ?
#
loop_
_entity_poly.entity_id
_entity_poly.type
_entity_poly.pdbx_seq_one_letter_code
_entity_poly.pdbx_strand_id
1 'polypeptide(L)'
;MICRTSEEKQSDRRFQCCLKPYLKVKKHRAMRTSKKCRTAKCTQAKSIPAADINHLFNHEAMLAVSHAIEDLAHETAEGELISTFQHFDNFLHQEDRYRELSRRLDAVRVWAEGEPPAQMDEIDFVPIFHPELTRYWVVLFDSPEVHAILFCKQANQADDSPRKVFSGYYSFNPFVVRSLRRRFELLSCGISGVVSQFERYFSPQMPDSLNDFDTLLTTA
;
A
#
# COMPACT_ATOMS: atom_id res chain seq x y z
N MET A 1 -16.91 2.73 20.06
CA MET A 1 -15.44 2.83 20.16
C MET A 1 -14.91 1.42 20.03
N ILE A 2 -14.33 1.06 18.87
CA ILE A 2 -13.77 -0.29 18.71
C ILE A 2 -12.44 -0.30 19.48
N CYS A 3 -12.29 -1.19 20.44
CA CYS A 3 -11.07 -1.32 21.22
C CYS A 3 -9.94 -1.82 20.30
N ARG A 4 -8.89 -1.01 20.14
CA ARG A 4 -7.66 -1.44 19.47
C ARG A 4 -6.96 -2.53 20.27
N THR A 5 -6.51 -3.58 19.60
CA THR A 5 -5.75 -4.67 20.25
C THR A 5 -4.38 -4.17 20.72
N SER A 6 -3.71 -4.94 21.58
CA SER A 6 -2.32 -4.66 21.99
C SER A 6 -1.38 -4.69 20.78
N GLU A 7 -1.55 -5.68 19.91
CA GLU A 7 -0.80 -5.87 18.66
C GLU A 7 -0.94 -4.66 17.73
N GLU A 8 -2.17 -4.14 17.57
CA GLU A 8 -2.44 -2.97 16.72
C GLU A 8 -1.72 -1.73 17.27
N LYS A 9 -1.73 -1.51 18.59
CA LYS A 9 -1.03 -0.37 19.22
C LYS A 9 0.48 -0.49 19.11
N GLN A 10 1.01 -1.71 19.27
CA GLN A 10 2.44 -1.99 19.14
C GLN A 10 2.93 -1.76 17.70
N SER A 11 2.19 -2.28 16.73
CA SER A 11 2.45 -2.11 15.29
C SER A 11 2.42 -0.64 14.90
N ASP A 12 1.38 0.11 15.29
CA ASP A 12 1.29 1.55 15.04
C ASP A 12 2.49 2.29 15.62
N ARG A 13 2.85 2.03 16.89
CA ARG A 13 3.99 2.69 17.54
C ARG A 13 5.30 2.45 16.79
N ARG A 14 5.58 1.21 16.38
CA ARG A 14 6.81 0.85 15.64
C ARG A 14 6.80 1.47 14.25
N PHE A 15 5.68 1.37 13.53
CA PHE A 15 5.50 2.02 12.23
C PHE A 15 5.77 3.53 12.29
N GLN A 16 5.25 4.24 13.31
CA GLN A 16 5.53 5.67 13.47
C GLN A 16 7.02 5.97 13.68
N CYS A 17 7.80 5.06 14.26
CA CYS A 17 9.26 5.20 14.34
C CYS A 17 9.92 5.06 12.97
N CYS A 18 9.52 4.05 12.18
CA CYS A 18 10.01 3.82 10.82
C CYS A 18 9.57 4.93 9.85
N LEU A 19 8.42 5.58 10.09
CA LEU A 19 7.87 6.60 9.19
C LEU A 19 8.53 7.98 9.35
N LYS A 20 8.96 8.33 10.56
CA LYS A 20 9.53 9.66 10.89
C LYS A 20 10.66 10.13 9.96
N PRO A 21 11.62 9.28 9.54
CA PRO A 21 12.68 9.69 8.61
C PRO A 21 12.13 10.18 7.27
N TYR A 22 11.09 9.52 6.73
CA TYR A 22 10.51 9.84 5.43
C TYR A 22 9.69 11.13 5.46
N LEU A 23 9.00 11.41 6.57
CA LEU A 23 8.19 12.63 6.72
C LEU A 23 8.98 13.95 6.72
N LYS A 24 10.32 13.92 6.76
CA LYS A 24 11.16 15.12 6.70
C LYS A 24 11.10 15.81 5.34
N VAL A 25 10.66 15.11 4.30
CA VAL A 25 10.50 15.66 2.94
C VAL A 25 9.09 16.27 2.82
N LYS A 26 8.99 17.58 2.53
CA LYS A 26 7.71 18.33 2.53
C LYS A 26 6.73 17.98 1.39
N LYS A 27 6.98 16.92 0.61
CA LYS A 27 6.21 16.60 -0.60
C LYS A 27 5.05 15.62 -0.36
N HIS A 28 4.98 14.96 0.79
CA HIS A 28 3.91 13.99 1.09
C HIS A 28 2.59 14.71 1.33
N ARG A 29 1.54 14.31 0.60
CA ARG A 29 0.19 14.85 0.78
C ARG A 29 -0.82 13.71 0.89
N ALA A 30 -1.61 13.76 1.95
CA ALA A 30 -2.74 12.87 2.13
C ALA A 30 -4.00 13.67 2.49
N MET A 31 -5.13 13.30 1.89
CA MET A 31 -6.43 13.95 2.13
C MET A 31 -7.51 12.93 2.45
N ARG A 32 -8.30 13.17 3.49
CA ARG A 32 -9.37 12.25 3.90
C ARG A 32 -10.52 12.31 2.91
N THR A 33 -10.94 11.15 2.42
CA THR A 33 -12.18 11.02 1.66
C THR A 33 -13.33 10.77 2.64
N SER A 34 -14.34 11.64 2.63
CA SER A 34 -15.58 11.42 3.38
C SER A 34 -16.73 11.96 2.57
N LYS A 35 -17.78 11.15 2.36
CA LYS A 35 -19.05 11.56 1.72
C LYS A 35 -19.71 12.77 2.41
N LYS A 36 -19.29 13.14 3.64
CA LYS A 36 -19.79 14.29 4.40
C LYS A 36 -18.82 15.48 4.47
N CYS A 37 -17.62 15.41 3.88
CA CYS A 37 -16.66 16.51 3.89
C CYS A 37 -16.89 17.48 2.72
N ARG A 38 -17.93 18.32 2.82
CA ARG A 38 -18.20 19.47 1.94
C ARG A 38 -17.76 20.81 2.57
N THR A 39 -16.71 20.81 3.39
CA THR A 39 -16.26 22.05 4.07
C THR A 39 -14.79 22.35 3.81
N ALA A 40 -14.50 23.62 3.55
CA ALA A 40 -13.20 24.20 3.21
C ALA A 40 -12.09 24.02 4.27
N LYS A 41 -12.35 23.32 5.38
CA LYS A 41 -11.35 22.90 6.38
C LYS A 41 -10.76 21.50 6.10
N CYS A 42 -11.28 20.77 5.10
CA CYS A 42 -10.80 19.45 4.67
C CYS A 42 -9.64 19.51 3.65
N THR A 43 -9.22 20.71 3.26
CA THR A 43 -8.26 21.02 2.18
C THR A 43 -6.82 21.21 2.64
N GLN A 44 -6.52 21.04 3.92
CA GLN A 44 -5.13 21.08 4.39
C GLN A 44 -4.49 19.73 4.12
N ALA A 45 -3.54 19.69 3.18
CA ALA A 45 -2.61 18.58 3.05
C ALA A 45 -1.94 18.38 4.41
N LYS A 46 -2.23 17.25 5.07
CA LYS A 46 -1.61 16.89 6.35
C LYS A 46 -0.55 15.80 6.11
N SER A 47 0.36 15.69 7.07
CA SER A 47 1.21 14.50 7.24
C SER A 47 0.34 13.25 7.26
N ILE A 48 0.90 12.12 6.83
CA ILE A 48 0.24 10.82 6.67
C ILE A 48 -0.82 10.61 7.78
N PRO A 49 -2.09 10.39 7.38
CA PRO A 49 -3.25 10.58 8.25
C PRO A 49 -3.49 9.35 9.12
N ALA A 50 -4.52 9.32 9.97
CA ALA A 50 -4.78 8.19 10.85
C ALA A 50 -5.11 6.88 10.09
N ALA A 51 -4.64 5.74 10.62
CA ALA A 51 -4.95 4.40 10.13
C ALA A 51 -6.46 4.13 10.04
N ASP A 52 -6.84 3.15 9.22
CA ASP A 52 -8.20 2.62 9.03
C ASP A 52 -9.21 3.58 8.38
N ILE A 53 -8.73 4.68 7.80
CA ILE A 53 -9.57 5.67 7.13
C ILE A 53 -9.10 5.81 5.69
N ASN A 54 -10.05 5.94 4.75
CA ASN A 54 -9.73 6.12 3.34
C ASN A 54 -9.24 7.54 3.02
N HIS A 55 -8.10 7.63 2.36
CA HIS A 55 -7.42 8.85 1.98
C HIS A 55 -7.00 8.82 0.52
N LEU A 56 -6.81 10.01 -0.06
CA LEU A 56 -6.07 10.21 -1.28
C LEU A 56 -4.61 10.46 -0.92
N PHE A 57 -3.70 9.73 -1.55
CA PHE A 57 -2.27 9.84 -1.40
C PHE A 57 -1.66 10.24 -2.74
N ASN A 58 -0.67 11.13 -2.71
CA ASN A 58 0.24 11.29 -3.84
C ASN A 58 1.32 10.19 -3.82
N HIS A 59 2.04 10.05 -4.92
CA HIS A 59 3.11 9.07 -5.08
C HIS A 59 4.16 9.11 -3.96
N GLU A 60 4.61 10.30 -3.57
CA GLU A 60 5.58 10.47 -2.48
C GLU A 60 5.05 9.94 -1.15
N ALA A 61 3.78 10.17 -0.82
CA ALA A 61 3.17 9.63 0.39
C ALA A 61 3.06 8.10 0.34
N MET A 62 2.76 7.53 -0.83
CA MET A 62 2.73 6.08 -1.04
C MET A 62 4.10 5.45 -0.80
N LEU A 63 5.16 6.02 -1.38
CA LEU A 63 6.54 5.55 -1.17
C LEU A 63 6.96 5.63 0.30
N ALA A 64 6.68 6.75 0.96
CA ALA A 64 7.03 6.92 2.38
C ALA A 64 6.36 5.88 3.29
N VAL A 65 5.06 5.60 3.08
CA VAL A 65 4.36 4.57 3.85
C VAL A 65 4.89 3.17 3.49
N SER A 66 5.14 2.90 2.21
CA SER A 66 5.67 1.61 1.74
C SER A 66 7.02 1.31 2.38
N HIS A 67 7.98 2.25 2.29
CA HIS A 67 9.29 2.10 2.90
C HIS A 67 9.21 1.95 4.42
N ALA A 68 8.29 2.66 5.09
CA ALA A 68 8.10 2.50 6.52
C ALA A 68 7.57 1.10 6.91
N ILE A 69 6.72 0.48 6.08
CA ILE A 69 6.26 -0.91 6.29
C ILE A 69 7.41 -1.91 6.03
N GLU A 70 8.20 -1.68 4.98
CA GLU A 70 9.35 -2.51 4.66
C GLU A 70 10.45 -2.41 5.73
N ASP A 71 10.73 -1.22 6.26
CA ASP A 71 11.66 -1.03 7.38
C ASP A 71 11.13 -1.74 8.64
N LEU A 72 9.82 -1.66 8.89
CA LEU A 72 9.17 -2.38 9.98
C LEU A 72 9.33 -3.90 9.83
N ALA A 73 9.21 -4.42 8.62
CA ALA A 73 9.44 -5.82 8.31
C ALA A 73 10.91 -6.20 8.55
N HIS A 74 11.84 -5.39 8.03
CA HIS A 74 13.27 -5.57 8.22
C HIS A 74 13.67 -5.57 9.70
N GLU A 75 13.17 -4.63 10.50
CA GLU A 75 13.42 -4.58 11.95
C GLU A 75 12.84 -5.79 12.71
N THR A 76 11.70 -6.31 12.25
CA THR A 76 11.03 -7.46 12.89
C THR A 76 11.73 -8.77 12.57
N ALA A 77 12.27 -8.93 11.36
CA ALA A 77 13.12 -10.06 10.96
C ALA A 77 12.46 -11.44 11.07
N GLU A 78 11.14 -11.49 10.92
CA GLU A 78 10.32 -12.69 10.80
C GLU A 78 8.98 -12.30 10.14
N GLY A 79 8.27 -13.28 9.60
CA GLY A 79 6.98 -13.08 8.94
C GLY A 79 7.06 -12.96 7.42
N GLU A 80 5.95 -12.54 6.83
CA GLU A 80 5.73 -12.50 5.39
C GLU A 80 5.51 -11.06 4.90
N LEU A 81 6.20 -10.68 3.83
CA LEU A 81 6.01 -9.41 3.13
C LEU A 81 5.44 -9.66 1.73
N ILE A 82 4.34 -8.98 1.39
CA ILE A 82 3.77 -8.95 0.05
C ILE A 82 3.79 -7.51 -0.45
N SER A 83 4.33 -7.29 -1.65
CA SER A 83 4.36 -5.99 -2.30
C SER A 83 3.89 -6.07 -3.75
N THR A 84 3.16 -5.07 -4.20
CA THR A 84 2.73 -4.95 -5.60
C THR A 84 3.48 -3.83 -6.30
N PHE A 85 3.94 -4.11 -7.51
CA PHE A 85 4.42 -3.14 -8.47
C PHE A 85 3.51 -3.18 -9.68
N GLN A 86 3.40 -2.07 -10.40
CA GLN A 86 2.60 -2.07 -11.65
C GLN A 86 3.25 -2.98 -12.70
N HIS A 87 4.58 -2.90 -12.82
CA HIS A 87 5.41 -3.71 -13.72
C HIS A 87 6.67 -4.18 -13.00
N PHE A 88 7.23 -5.33 -13.37
CA PHE A 88 8.49 -5.81 -12.80
C PHE A 88 9.67 -4.86 -13.04
N ASP A 89 9.65 -4.06 -14.10
CA ASP A 89 10.66 -3.02 -14.32
C ASP A 89 10.75 -2.01 -13.16
N ASN A 90 9.62 -1.70 -12.52
CA ASN A 90 9.60 -0.82 -11.35
C ASN A 90 10.21 -1.48 -10.11
N PHE A 91 10.16 -2.81 -10.02
CA PHE A 91 10.77 -3.57 -8.94
C PHE A 91 12.30 -3.58 -9.05
N LEU A 92 12.87 -3.58 -10.27
CA LEU A 92 14.32 -3.61 -10.47
C LEU A 92 15.05 -2.45 -9.76
N HIS A 93 14.40 -1.28 -9.61
CA HIS A 93 14.96 -0.16 -8.86
C HIS A 93 15.04 -0.39 -7.34
N GLN A 94 14.37 -1.42 -6.82
CA GLN A 94 14.31 -1.77 -5.41
C GLN A 94 14.86 -3.18 -5.13
N GLU A 95 15.52 -3.80 -6.12
CA GLU A 95 15.98 -5.18 -6.07
C GLU A 95 16.84 -5.46 -4.82
N ASP A 96 17.85 -4.63 -4.57
CA ASP A 96 18.79 -4.79 -3.45
C ASP A 96 18.07 -4.81 -2.09
N ARG A 97 17.05 -3.96 -1.94
CA ARG A 97 16.26 -3.85 -0.71
C ARG A 97 15.42 -5.10 -0.49
N TYR A 98 14.77 -5.60 -1.53
CA TYR A 98 13.96 -6.82 -1.43
C TYR A 98 14.82 -8.08 -1.25
N ARG A 99 16.04 -8.10 -1.81
CA ARG A 99 17.03 -9.14 -1.57
C ARG A 99 17.54 -9.15 -0.13
N GLU A 100 17.65 -7.97 0.50
CA GLU A 100 17.98 -7.90 1.93
C GLU A 100 16.81 -8.37 2.81
N LEU A 101 15.58 -8.01 2.45
CA LEU A 101 14.37 -8.47 3.13
C LEU A 101 14.20 -9.99 3.06
N SER A 102 14.42 -10.61 1.89
CA SER A 102 14.26 -12.06 1.70
C SER A 102 15.24 -12.89 2.52
N ARG A 103 16.39 -12.33 2.91
CA ARG A 103 17.35 -13.01 3.81
C ARG A 103 16.92 -13.03 5.27
N ARG A 104 15.98 -12.16 5.66
CA ARG A 104 15.54 -11.98 7.06
C ARG A 104 14.12 -12.45 7.32
N LEU A 105 13.28 -12.47 6.29
CA LEU A 105 11.87 -12.82 6.39
C LEU A 105 11.62 -14.27 5.99
N ASP A 106 10.52 -14.83 6.46
CA ASP A 106 10.13 -16.21 6.12
C ASP A 106 9.67 -16.33 4.66
N ALA A 107 9.07 -15.25 4.13
CA ALA A 107 8.65 -15.15 2.74
C ALA A 107 8.58 -13.69 2.27
N VAL A 108 9.02 -13.46 1.04
CA VAL A 108 8.86 -12.18 0.33
C VAL A 108 8.21 -12.46 -1.01
N ARG A 109 7.04 -11.86 -1.25
CA ARG A 109 6.32 -11.99 -2.53
C ARG A 109 6.17 -10.66 -3.24
N VAL A 110 6.47 -10.66 -4.53
CA VAL A 110 6.40 -9.48 -5.39
C VAL A 110 5.42 -9.73 -6.52
N TRP A 111 4.38 -8.93 -6.58
CA TRP A 111 3.32 -9.02 -7.59
C TRP A 111 3.49 -7.92 -8.62
N ALA A 112 3.60 -8.25 -9.90
CA ALA A 112 3.65 -7.22 -10.94
C ALA A 112 3.24 -7.76 -12.33
N GLU A 113 2.93 -6.87 -13.26
CA GLU A 113 2.77 -7.22 -14.67
C GLU A 113 4.14 -7.41 -15.35
N GLY A 114 4.18 -8.30 -16.35
CA GLY A 114 5.36 -8.55 -17.19
C GLY A 114 6.06 -9.86 -16.84
N GLU A 115 7.28 -10.01 -17.36
CA GLU A 115 8.14 -11.15 -17.06
C GLU A 115 8.91 -10.92 -15.75
N PRO A 116 8.91 -11.89 -14.82
CA PRO A 116 9.65 -11.76 -13.57
C PRO A 116 11.16 -11.73 -13.84
N PRO A 117 11.97 -11.04 -13.00
CA PRO A 117 13.41 -11.05 -13.11
C PRO A 117 13.97 -12.48 -13.01
N ALA A 118 14.95 -12.79 -13.84
CA ALA A 118 15.67 -14.06 -13.74
C ALA A 118 16.65 -14.04 -12.55
N GLN A 119 16.89 -15.21 -11.94
CA GLN A 119 17.95 -15.45 -10.93
C GLN A 119 17.72 -14.79 -9.55
N MET A 120 16.49 -14.85 -9.03
CA MET A 120 16.14 -14.38 -7.68
C MET A 120 15.23 -15.38 -6.99
N ASP A 121 15.77 -16.56 -6.68
CA ASP A 121 15.00 -17.68 -6.13
C ASP A 121 14.54 -17.44 -4.67
N GLU A 122 15.08 -16.42 -3.99
CA GLU A 122 14.69 -16.06 -2.62
C GLU A 122 13.40 -15.22 -2.57
N ILE A 123 12.87 -14.78 -3.71
CA ILE A 123 11.66 -13.94 -3.79
C ILE A 123 10.62 -14.65 -4.67
N ASP A 124 9.41 -14.80 -4.13
CA ASP A 124 8.28 -15.33 -4.89
C ASP A 124 7.71 -14.25 -5.83
N PHE A 125 8.02 -14.32 -7.12
CA PHE A 125 7.40 -13.45 -8.10
C PHE A 125 6.04 -13.99 -8.56
N VAL A 126 5.00 -13.17 -8.42
CA VAL A 126 3.63 -13.51 -8.80
C VAL A 126 3.19 -12.60 -9.96
N PRO A 127 3.15 -13.10 -11.20
CA PRO A 127 2.71 -12.30 -12.33
C PRO A 127 1.23 -11.91 -12.21
N ILE A 128 0.94 -10.64 -12.51
CA ILE A 128 -0.42 -10.11 -12.58
C ILE A 128 -0.97 -10.32 -13.98
N PHE A 129 -2.04 -11.12 -14.08
CA PHE A 129 -2.68 -11.43 -15.36
C PHE A 129 -3.93 -10.59 -15.66
N HIS A 130 -4.48 -9.89 -14.66
CA HIS A 130 -5.71 -9.12 -14.81
C HIS A 130 -5.43 -7.62 -14.73
N PRO A 131 -5.75 -6.82 -15.76
CA PRO A 131 -5.42 -5.39 -15.83
C PRO A 131 -5.92 -4.55 -14.63
N GLU A 132 -7.07 -4.89 -14.04
CA GLU A 132 -7.54 -4.16 -12.85
C GLU A 132 -6.59 -4.27 -11.65
N LEU A 133 -5.82 -5.35 -11.55
CA LEU A 133 -4.92 -5.58 -10.43
C LEU A 133 -3.64 -4.73 -10.52
N THR A 134 -3.21 -4.34 -11.73
CA THR A 134 -2.02 -3.48 -11.92
C THR A 134 -2.24 -2.06 -11.38
N ARG A 135 -3.49 -1.68 -11.15
CA ARG A 135 -3.87 -0.39 -10.54
C ARG A 135 -3.77 -0.41 -9.02
N TYR A 136 -3.58 -1.56 -8.39
CA TYR A 136 -3.43 -1.64 -6.94
C TYR A 136 -2.01 -1.33 -6.50
N TRP A 137 -1.91 -0.66 -5.36
CA TRP A 137 -0.68 -0.47 -4.61
C TRP A 137 -0.90 -1.06 -3.22
N VAL A 138 -0.34 -2.23 -3.00
CA VAL A 138 -0.41 -3.00 -1.78
C VAL A 138 0.99 -3.25 -1.25
N VAL A 139 1.20 -2.92 0.02
CA VAL A 139 2.38 -3.34 0.79
C VAL A 139 1.87 -3.90 2.10
N LEU A 140 2.06 -5.18 2.33
CA LEU A 140 1.48 -5.94 3.42
C LEU A 140 2.58 -6.69 4.15
N PHE A 141 2.69 -6.46 5.46
CA PHE A 141 3.57 -7.19 6.35
C PHE A 141 2.76 -7.87 7.45
N ASP A 142 2.95 -9.17 7.63
CA ASP A 142 2.28 -10.00 8.64
C ASP A 142 3.32 -10.86 9.38
N SER A 143 3.45 -10.67 10.68
CA SER A 143 4.30 -11.47 11.58
C SER A 143 3.48 -11.87 12.82
N PRO A 144 3.99 -12.69 13.75
CA PRO A 144 3.25 -13.05 14.96
C PRO A 144 2.84 -11.85 15.83
N GLU A 145 3.66 -10.79 15.89
CA GLU A 145 3.43 -9.64 16.79
C GLU A 145 3.16 -8.31 16.07
N VAL A 146 3.55 -8.20 14.80
CA VAL A 146 3.47 -6.96 14.03
C VAL A 146 2.72 -7.16 12.73
N HIS A 147 1.76 -6.26 12.49
CA HIS A 147 0.90 -6.30 11.32
C HIS A 147 0.80 -4.92 10.72
N ALA A 148 1.01 -4.80 9.42
CA ALA A 148 0.81 -3.57 8.70
C ALA A 148 0.32 -3.86 7.28
N ILE A 149 -0.59 -3.02 6.79
CA ILE A 149 -0.98 -3.04 5.39
C ILE A 149 -1.17 -1.62 4.90
N LEU A 150 -0.65 -1.32 3.73
CA LEU A 150 -1.06 -0.22 2.86
C LEU A 150 -1.88 -0.84 1.73
N PHE A 151 -3.13 -0.43 1.57
CA PHE A 151 -4.04 -0.98 0.58
C PHE A 151 -4.71 0.16 -0.18
N CYS A 152 -4.21 0.42 -1.38
CA CYS A 152 -4.63 1.52 -2.22
C CYS A 152 -4.87 1.09 -3.67
N LYS A 153 -5.68 1.88 -4.39
CA LYS A 153 -5.93 1.75 -5.82
C LYS A 153 -5.69 3.09 -6.50
N GLN A 154 -5.07 3.09 -7.67
CA GLN A 154 -4.82 4.29 -8.46
C GLN A 154 -6.15 4.92 -8.90
N ALA A 155 -6.40 6.13 -8.44
CA ALA A 155 -7.64 6.86 -8.68
C ALA A 155 -7.67 7.52 -10.06
N ASN A 156 -6.55 8.08 -10.51
CA ASN A 156 -6.43 8.74 -11.81
C ASN A 156 -5.84 7.82 -12.90
N GLN A 157 -5.84 8.28 -14.16
CA GLN A 157 -5.27 7.58 -15.31
C GLN A 157 -3.86 8.08 -15.65
N ALA A 158 -3.12 8.61 -14.67
CA ALA A 158 -1.78 9.13 -14.91
C ALA A 158 -0.78 7.97 -15.01
N ASP A 159 0.02 7.96 -16.08
CA ASP A 159 1.11 6.98 -16.25
C ASP A 159 2.41 7.47 -15.60
N ASP A 160 2.62 8.79 -15.55
CA ASP A 160 3.75 9.42 -14.88
C ASP A 160 3.69 9.23 -13.36
N SER A 161 4.66 8.51 -12.80
CA SER A 161 4.73 8.21 -11.35
C SER A 161 4.48 9.42 -10.44
N PRO A 162 5.08 10.61 -10.64
CA PRO A 162 4.86 11.76 -9.75
C PRO A 162 3.43 12.32 -9.77
N ARG A 163 2.67 12.06 -10.85
CA ARG A 163 1.30 12.55 -11.03
C ARG A 163 0.26 11.53 -10.58
N LYS A 164 0.66 10.30 -10.24
CA LYS A 164 -0.27 9.27 -9.77
C LYS A 164 -0.88 9.64 -8.44
N VAL A 165 -2.20 9.50 -8.38
CA VAL A 165 -3.01 9.70 -7.17
C VAL A 165 -3.64 8.37 -6.81
N PHE A 166 -3.50 7.99 -5.54
CA PHE A 166 -3.98 6.71 -5.02
C PHE A 166 -5.06 6.95 -3.98
N SER A 167 -6.11 6.14 -3.99
CA SER A 167 -7.14 6.13 -2.96
C SER A 167 -7.05 4.84 -2.16
N GLY A 168 -7.03 4.94 -0.83
CA GLY A 168 -6.93 3.77 0.02
C GLY A 168 -6.65 4.12 1.47
N TYR A 169 -6.18 3.13 2.20
CA TYR A 169 -5.88 3.28 3.62
C TYR A 169 -4.68 2.43 3.99
N TYR A 170 -4.16 2.67 5.19
CA TYR A 170 -3.29 1.72 5.84
C TYR A 170 -3.90 1.30 7.17
N SER A 171 -3.58 0.09 7.63
CA SER A 171 -4.14 -0.51 8.84
C SER A 171 -3.08 -1.33 9.57
N PHE A 172 -3.22 -1.43 10.89
CA PHE A 172 -2.43 -2.33 11.73
C PHE A 172 -3.30 -3.40 12.41
N ASN A 173 -4.57 -3.47 12.02
CA ASN A 173 -5.49 -4.43 12.59
C ASN A 173 -5.16 -5.83 12.01
N PRO A 174 -4.75 -6.80 12.84
CA PRO A 174 -4.36 -8.14 12.38
C PRO A 174 -5.47 -8.84 11.59
N PHE A 175 -6.74 -8.61 11.96
CA PHE A 175 -7.88 -9.19 11.25
C PHE A 175 -8.02 -8.62 9.84
N VAL A 176 -7.77 -7.32 9.66
CA VAL A 176 -7.81 -6.66 8.35
C VAL A 176 -6.65 -7.14 7.48
N VAL A 177 -5.43 -7.15 8.04
CA VAL A 177 -4.21 -7.60 7.34
C VAL A 177 -4.37 -9.04 6.85
N ARG A 178 -4.69 -9.98 7.74
CA ARG A 178 -4.87 -11.40 7.38
C ARG A 178 -6.05 -11.63 6.44
N SER A 179 -7.12 -10.86 6.60
CA SER A 179 -8.29 -10.92 5.71
C SER A 179 -7.97 -10.46 4.29
N LEU A 180 -7.19 -9.40 4.15
CA LEU A 180 -6.77 -8.90 2.83
C LEU A 180 -5.71 -9.80 2.22
N ARG A 181 -4.75 -10.31 3.00
CA ARG A 181 -3.76 -11.28 2.54
C ARG A 181 -4.40 -12.47 1.83
N ARG A 182 -5.30 -13.19 2.52
CA ARG A 182 -6.00 -14.36 1.97
C ARG A 182 -6.78 -14.04 0.70
N ARG A 183 -7.40 -12.86 0.63
CA ARG A 183 -8.18 -12.45 -0.55
C ARG A 183 -7.28 -12.05 -1.70
N PHE A 184 -6.17 -11.38 -1.41
CA PHE A 184 -5.22 -10.97 -2.43
C PHE A 184 -4.54 -12.18 -3.05
N GLU A 185 -4.16 -13.18 -2.25
CA GLU A 185 -3.67 -14.47 -2.73
C GLU A 185 -4.65 -15.13 -3.72
N LEU A 186 -5.97 -15.09 -3.45
CA LEU A 186 -6.97 -15.60 -4.40
C LEU A 186 -6.97 -14.85 -5.73
N LEU A 187 -6.51 -13.60 -5.81
CA LEU A 187 -6.46 -12.85 -7.06
C LEU A 187 -5.34 -13.33 -7.99
N SER A 188 -4.34 -14.07 -7.47
CA SER A 188 -3.26 -14.66 -8.29
C SER A 188 -3.78 -15.61 -9.36
N CYS A 189 -4.95 -16.24 -9.14
CA CYS A 189 -5.52 -17.17 -10.10
C CYS A 189 -6.02 -16.49 -11.39
N GLY A 190 -6.11 -15.15 -11.42
CA GLY A 190 -6.51 -14.38 -12.61
C GLY A 190 -7.96 -14.59 -13.06
N ILE A 191 -8.78 -15.32 -12.30
CA ILE A 191 -10.17 -15.61 -12.68
C ILE A 191 -11.01 -14.32 -12.60
N SER A 192 -11.52 -13.87 -13.75
CA SER A 192 -12.27 -12.59 -13.85
C SER A 192 -13.47 -12.51 -12.90
N GLY A 193 -14.16 -13.62 -12.64
CA GLY A 193 -15.26 -13.67 -11.67
C GLY A 193 -14.81 -13.35 -10.23
N VAL A 194 -13.64 -13.84 -9.82
CA VAL A 194 -13.04 -13.56 -8.51
C VAL A 194 -12.62 -12.10 -8.41
N VAL A 195 -11.96 -11.58 -9.45
CA VAL A 195 -11.55 -10.17 -9.51
C VAL A 195 -12.76 -9.24 -9.47
N SER A 196 -13.81 -9.53 -10.25
CA SER A 196 -15.04 -8.73 -10.27
C SER A 196 -15.73 -8.70 -8.91
N GLN A 197 -15.76 -9.84 -8.21
CA GLN A 197 -16.30 -9.91 -6.85
C GLN A 197 -15.43 -9.11 -5.88
N PHE A 198 -14.11 -9.20 -5.99
CA PHE A 198 -13.18 -8.43 -5.17
C PHE A 198 -13.39 -6.92 -5.34
N GLU A 199 -13.43 -6.44 -6.58
CA GLU A 199 -13.70 -5.04 -6.93
C GLU A 199 -15.00 -4.53 -6.28
N ARG A 200 -16.07 -5.33 -6.36
CA ARG A 200 -17.38 -4.93 -5.85
C ARG A 200 -17.44 -4.73 -4.34
N TYR A 201 -16.72 -5.55 -3.57
CA TYR A 201 -16.86 -5.61 -2.11
C TYR A 201 -15.67 -5.08 -1.32
N PHE A 202 -14.48 -5.08 -1.92
CA PHE A 202 -13.22 -4.79 -1.22
C PHE A 202 -12.40 -3.67 -1.84
N SER A 203 -12.76 -3.17 -3.04
CA SER A 203 -12.06 -2.01 -3.61
C SER A 203 -12.11 -0.80 -2.65
N PRO A 204 -11.01 -0.04 -2.52
CA PRO A 204 -11.03 1.25 -1.86
C PRO A 204 -12.14 2.16 -2.40
N GLN A 205 -12.63 3.06 -1.55
CA GLN A 205 -13.63 4.04 -1.96
C GLN A 205 -13.00 5.06 -2.89
N MET A 206 -13.39 5.05 -4.15
CA MET A 206 -12.91 6.02 -5.13
C MET A 206 -13.62 7.37 -4.97
N PRO A 207 -12.94 8.50 -5.22
CA PRO A 207 -13.58 9.81 -5.23
C PRO A 207 -14.53 9.96 -6.41
N ASP A 208 -15.65 10.67 -6.22
CA ASP A 208 -16.66 10.92 -7.27
C ASP A 208 -16.13 11.84 -8.40
N SER A 209 -15.16 12.70 -8.08
CA SER A 209 -14.48 13.59 -9.03
C SER A 209 -13.05 13.83 -8.58
N LEU A 210 -12.10 13.79 -9.52
CA LEU A 210 -10.68 14.07 -9.27
C LEU A 210 -10.27 15.50 -9.58
N ASN A 211 -11.11 16.26 -10.30
CA ASN A 211 -10.81 17.62 -10.76
C ASN A 211 -10.51 18.57 -9.59
N ASP A 212 -11.11 18.33 -8.42
CA ASP A 212 -10.88 19.15 -7.21
C ASP A 212 -9.59 18.78 -6.47
N PHE A 213 -9.01 17.61 -6.74
CA PHE A 213 -7.90 17.03 -5.96
C PHE A 213 -6.58 16.99 -6.72
N ASP A 214 -6.62 16.88 -8.05
CA ASP A 214 -5.41 16.91 -8.88
C ASP A 214 -4.62 18.18 -8.60
N THR A 215 -5.26 19.36 -8.56
CA THR A 215 -4.60 20.65 -8.23
C THR A 215 -3.96 20.68 -6.84
N LEU A 216 -4.46 19.89 -5.88
CA LEU A 216 -3.96 19.86 -4.49
C LEU A 216 -2.88 18.80 -4.24
N LEU A 217 -2.83 17.75 -5.07
CA LEU A 217 -1.89 16.64 -4.95
C LEU A 217 -0.74 16.68 -5.98
N THR A 218 -0.95 17.31 -7.13
CA THR A 218 0.04 17.41 -8.23
C THR A 218 0.84 18.72 -8.25
N THR A 219 0.43 19.74 -7.49
CA THR A 219 1.26 20.95 -7.30
C THR A 219 2.41 20.66 -6.34
N ALA A 220 3.51 20.19 -6.92
CA ALA A 220 4.85 20.21 -6.34
C ALA A 220 5.48 21.61 -6.51
#